data_AF-A0A8T5J5T7-F1
#
_entry.id   AF-A0A8T5J5T7-F1
#
_cell.length_a   1.000
_cell.length_b   1.000
_cell.length_c   1.000
_cell.angle_alpha   90.00
_cell.angle_beta   90.00
_cell.angle_gamma   90.00
#
_symmetry.space_group_name_H-M   'P 1'
#
loop_
_entity.id
_entity.type
_entity.pdbx_description
1 polymer ?
#
loop_
_entity_poly.entity_id
_entity_poly.type
_entity_poly.pdbx_seq_one_letter_code
_entity_poly.pdbx_strand_id
1 'polypeptide(L)'
;AMGSESWYSGTHNVEYDEDLFGESFSGTESYEINYGLSEAKLKTKITGDMSFSQSMTIDLSDDMCEQAPEIQCGKMSNAGTIIQITFWLSLLMIMSLLIIAVARGFGQLQTGAVDENYSKIQFWGWNACVALPSLGVIIYALITFSFDTDVLFEGEGSFGLGSTWWMMFFMLVIFAASIHNSIVKKMVELAKAKMETN
;
A
#
# COMPACT_ATOMS: atom_id res chain seq x y z
N ALA A 1 -10.07 0.74 -17.46
CA ALA A 1 -10.44 1.53 -16.26
C ALA A 1 -9.28 1.43 -15.27
N MET A 2 -8.77 2.57 -14.81
CA MET A 2 -7.63 2.65 -13.87
C MET A 2 -7.82 1.65 -12.71
N GLY A 3 -6.83 0.78 -12.47
CA GLY A 3 -6.75 -0.10 -11.30
C GLY A 3 -6.51 0.68 -10.00
N SER A 4 -7.29 1.74 -9.73
CA SER A 4 -6.91 2.81 -8.80
C SER A 4 -7.04 2.46 -7.31
N GLU A 5 -7.36 1.21 -6.97
CA GLU A 5 -7.50 0.76 -5.59
C GLU A 5 -6.68 -0.50 -5.29
N SER A 6 -5.60 -0.75 -6.05
CA SER A 6 -4.71 -1.87 -5.78
C SER A 6 -3.54 -1.46 -4.89
N TRP A 7 -3.25 -2.31 -3.91
CA TRP A 7 -2.04 -2.28 -3.09
C TRP A 7 -0.91 -3.09 -3.73
N TYR A 8 -1.26 -4.10 -4.53
CA TYR A 8 -0.36 -4.86 -5.38
C TYR A 8 -1.07 -5.19 -6.70
N SER A 9 -0.34 -5.16 -7.81
CA SER A 9 -0.89 -5.42 -9.14
C SER A 9 0.06 -6.28 -9.96
N GLY A 10 -0.52 -7.22 -10.72
CA GLY A 10 0.16 -8.00 -11.74
C GLY A 10 -0.57 -7.87 -13.07
N THR A 11 0.17 -7.78 -14.15
CA THR A 11 -0.36 -7.79 -15.51
C THR A 11 0.42 -8.76 -16.36
N HIS A 12 -0.28 -9.62 -17.08
CA HIS A 12 0.29 -10.54 -18.05
C HIS A 12 -0.46 -10.40 -19.37
N ASN A 13 0.28 -10.32 -20.47
CA ASN A 13 -0.29 -10.24 -21.81
C ASN A 13 0.25 -11.40 -22.63
N VAL A 14 -0.65 -12.13 -23.28
CA VAL A 14 -0.35 -13.18 -24.23
C VAL A 14 -0.81 -12.69 -25.59
N GLU A 15 0.12 -12.59 -26.53
CA GLU A 15 -0.20 -12.41 -27.93
C GLU A 15 -0.28 -13.79 -28.57
N TYR A 16 -1.40 -14.09 -29.23
CA TYR A 16 -1.55 -15.29 -30.02
C TYR A 16 -1.76 -14.90 -31.49
N ASP A 17 -1.04 -15.61 -32.34
CA ASP A 17 -1.11 -15.51 -33.79
C ASP A 17 -1.18 -16.94 -34.31
N GLU A 18 -2.41 -17.45 -34.43
CA GLU A 18 -2.67 -18.82 -34.83
C GLU A 18 -3.37 -18.88 -36.19
N ASP A 19 -2.82 -19.67 -37.10
CA ASP A 19 -3.48 -20.03 -38.35
C ASP A 19 -4.46 -21.18 -38.09
N LEU A 20 -5.73 -20.85 -37.83
CA LEU A 20 -6.79 -21.84 -37.68
C LEU A 20 -7.57 -21.95 -39.00
N PHE A 21 -7.52 -23.11 -39.66
CA PHE A 21 -8.21 -23.38 -40.93
C PHE A 21 -7.83 -22.45 -42.10
N GLY A 22 -6.63 -21.86 -42.09
CA GLY A 22 -6.14 -21.02 -43.20
C GLY A 22 -6.61 -19.56 -43.15
N GLU A 23 -7.27 -19.15 -42.07
CA GLU A 23 -7.50 -17.76 -41.71
C GLU A 23 -6.56 -17.38 -40.56
N SER A 24 -5.83 -16.28 -40.71
CA SER A 24 -4.93 -15.76 -39.67
C SER A 24 -5.76 -15.15 -38.55
N PHE A 25 -5.74 -15.76 -37.36
CA PHE A 25 -6.40 -15.22 -36.18
C PHE A 25 -5.36 -14.65 -35.23
N SER A 26 -5.24 -13.32 -35.22
CA SER A 26 -4.35 -12.59 -34.32
C SER A 26 -5.14 -11.90 -33.21
N GLY A 27 -4.70 -12.03 -31.97
CA GLY A 27 -5.29 -11.31 -30.85
C GLY A 27 -4.38 -11.22 -29.64
N THR A 28 -4.77 -10.37 -28.70
CA THR A 28 -4.08 -10.19 -27.42
C THR A 28 -5.04 -10.56 -26.31
N GLU A 29 -4.66 -11.55 -25.51
CA GLU A 29 -5.27 -11.83 -24.22
C GLU A 29 -4.46 -11.15 -23.12
N SER A 30 -5.16 -10.45 -22.22
CA SER A 30 -4.54 -9.73 -21.11
C SER A 30 -5.23 -10.11 -19.81
N TYR A 31 -4.41 -10.48 -18.83
CA TYR A 31 -4.80 -10.81 -17.48
C TYR A 31 -4.25 -9.75 -16.53
N GLU A 32 -5.12 -9.12 -15.75
CA GLU A 32 -4.75 -8.12 -14.75
C GLU A 32 -5.28 -8.59 -13.39
N ILE A 33 -4.37 -8.82 -12.45
CA ILE A 33 -4.72 -9.14 -11.06
C ILE A 33 -4.40 -7.93 -10.18
N ASN A 34 -5.37 -7.50 -9.38
CA ASN A 34 -5.26 -6.38 -8.47
C ASN A 34 -5.63 -6.82 -7.06
N TYR A 35 -4.71 -6.72 -6.12
CA TYR A 35 -4.96 -7.04 -4.72
C TYR A 35 -5.24 -5.77 -3.93
N GLY A 36 -6.39 -5.74 -3.27
CA GLY A 36 -6.72 -4.85 -2.17
C GLY A 36 -6.25 -5.43 -0.82
N LEU A 37 -6.73 -4.86 0.27
CA LEU A 37 -6.42 -5.36 1.62
C LEU A 37 -7.27 -6.57 2.03
N SER A 38 -8.48 -6.70 1.46
CA SER A 38 -9.47 -7.75 1.79
C SER A 38 -9.98 -8.50 0.56
N GLU A 39 -9.77 -7.98 -0.64
CA GLU A 39 -10.26 -8.56 -1.89
C GLU A 39 -9.18 -8.55 -2.95
N ALA A 40 -9.27 -9.48 -3.91
CA ALA A 40 -8.51 -9.48 -5.15
C ALA A 40 -9.48 -9.33 -6.33
N LYS A 41 -9.09 -8.56 -7.34
CA LYS A 41 -9.85 -8.38 -8.59
C LYS A 41 -9.03 -8.93 -9.74
N LEU A 42 -9.54 -9.97 -10.39
CA LEU A 42 -9.01 -10.51 -11.62
C LEU A 42 -9.80 -9.95 -12.79
N LYS A 43 -9.12 -9.34 -13.76
CA LYS A 43 -9.70 -8.89 -15.02
C LYS A 43 -9.05 -9.66 -16.15
N THR A 44 -9.88 -10.18 -17.03
CA THR A 44 -9.45 -10.81 -18.28
C THR A 44 -10.00 -9.99 -19.43
N LYS A 45 -9.15 -9.66 -20.40
CA LYS A 45 -9.54 -8.94 -21.60
C LYS A 45 -8.90 -9.59 -22.81
N ILE A 46 -9.75 -10.03 -23.73
CA ILE A 46 -9.37 -10.63 -25.02
C ILE A 46 -9.68 -9.60 -26.10
N THR A 47 -8.68 -9.27 -26.92
CA THR A 47 -8.77 -8.28 -27.99
C THR A 47 -8.33 -8.92 -29.30
N GLY A 48 -9.26 -9.17 -30.21
CA GLY A 48 -9.01 -9.57 -31.61
C GLY A 48 -10.06 -8.92 -32.50
N ASP A 49 -10.69 -9.69 -33.39
CA ASP A 49 -11.85 -9.22 -34.18
C ASP A 49 -13.07 -8.88 -33.32
N MET A 50 -13.16 -9.46 -32.12
CA MET A 50 -14.11 -9.09 -31.07
C MET A 50 -13.35 -8.72 -29.79
N SER A 51 -13.87 -7.74 -29.05
CA SER A 51 -13.35 -7.38 -27.73
C SER A 51 -14.23 -7.95 -26.63
N PHE A 52 -13.68 -8.83 -25.81
CA PHE A 52 -14.35 -9.35 -24.62
C PHE A 52 -13.59 -8.90 -23.36
N SER A 53 -14.32 -8.46 -22.34
CA SER A 53 -13.73 -8.11 -21.05
C SER A 53 -14.62 -8.62 -19.93
N GLN A 54 -14.01 -9.35 -19.00
CA GLN A 54 -14.65 -9.86 -17.80
C GLN A 54 -13.83 -9.46 -16.57
N SER A 55 -14.51 -9.22 -15.46
CA SER A 55 -13.88 -9.01 -14.15
C SER A 55 -14.54 -9.88 -13.10
N MET A 56 -13.73 -10.51 -12.27
CA MET A 56 -14.14 -11.28 -11.10
C MET A 56 -13.50 -10.66 -9.86
N THR A 57 -14.27 -10.56 -8.77
CA THR A 57 -13.77 -10.17 -7.45
C THR A 57 -13.79 -11.41 -6.56
N ILE A 58 -12.68 -11.64 -5.86
CA ILE A 58 -12.47 -12.74 -4.93
C ILE A 58 -12.22 -12.13 -3.55
N ASP A 59 -12.99 -12.53 -2.55
CA ASP A 59 -12.72 -12.15 -1.17
C ASP A 59 -11.54 -12.99 -0.64
N LEU A 60 -10.54 -12.35 -0.04
CA LEU A 60 -9.33 -13.03 0.46
C LEU A 60 -9.63 -13.93 1.67
N SER A 61 -10.81 -13.79 2.28
CA SER A 61 -11.26 -14.57 3.43
C SER A 61 -12.17 -15.76 3.06
N ASP A 62 -12.52 -15.91 1.78
CA ASP A 62 -13.45 -16.94 1.30
C ASP A 62 -12.74 -18.26 0.96
N ASP A 63 -13.44 -19.39 1.13
CA ASP A 63 -12.94 -20.76 0.87
C ASP A 63 -12.51 -20.93 -0.60
N MET A 64 -13.09 -20.12 -1.49
CA MET A 64 -12.70 -20.01 -2.90
C MET A 64 -11.21 -19.70 -3.07
N CYS A 65 -10.58 -18.98 -2.13
CA CYS A 65 -9.15 -18.72 -2.22
C CYS A 65 -8.26 -19.81 -1.62
N GLU A 66 -8.80 -20.69 -0.77
CA GLU A 66 -8.08 -21.92 -0.40
C GLU A 66 -7.97 -22.89 -1.59
N GLN A 67 -8.93 -22.82 -2.52
CA GLN A 67 -8.99 -23.68 -3.71
C GLN A 67 -8.11 -23.20 -4.88
N ALA A 68 -7.55 -22.00 -4.80
CA ALA A 68 -6.67 -21.40 -5.82
C ALA A 68 -5.33 -20.95 -5.20
N PRO A 69 -4.44 -21.90 -4.84
CA PRO A 69 -3.20 -21.61 -4.12
C PRO A 69 -2.26 -20.67 -4.89
N GLU A 70 -2.36 -20.63 -6.22
CA GLU A 70 -1.57 -19.77 -7.10
C GLU A 70 -1.80 -18.28 -6.76
N ILE A 71 -3.03 -17.90 -6.37
CA ILE A 71 -3.42 -16.52 -6.05
C ILE A 71 -2.80 -16.04 -4.72
N GLN A 72 -2.26 -16.94 -3.89
CA GLN A 72 -1.53 -16.60 -2.65
C GLN A 72 -2.30 -15.67 -1.69
N CYS A 73 -3.63 -15.81 -1.58
CA CYS A 73 -4.45 -14.92 -0.72
C CYS A 73 -4.02 -14.90 0.74
N GLY A 74 -3.52 -16.02 1.29
CA GLY A 74 -3.04 -16.06 2.68
C GLY A 74 -1.94 -15.04 2.96
N LYS A 75 -1.00 -14.86 2.01
CA LYS A 75 0.06 -13.85 2.13
C LYS A 75 -0.52 -12.43 2.05
N MET A 76 -1.45 -12.17 1.12
CA MET A 76 -2.06 -10.84 0.97
C MET A 76 -2.98 -10.48 2.13
N SER A 77 -3.77 -11.43 2.62
CA SER A 77 -4.64 -11.25 3.79
C SER A 77 -3.82 -10.92 5.03
N ASN A 78 -2.71 -11.64 5.26
CA ASN A 78 -1.79 -11.34 6.35
C ASN A 78 -1.14 -9.96 6.20
N ALA A 79 -0.64 -9.62 5.01
CA ALA A 79 -0.06 -8.31 4.74
C ALA A 79 -1.07 -7.18 4.95
N GLY A 80 -2.31 -7.37 4.46
CA GLY A 80 -3.41 -6.42 4.63
C GLY A 80 -3.78 -6.22 6.10
N THR A 81 -3.84 -7.30 6.87
CA THR A 81 -4.09 -7.27 8.32
C THR A 81 -3.01 -6.49 9.07
N ILE A 82 -1.73 -6.70 8.75
CA ILE A 82 -0.61 -5.98 9.37
C ILE A 82 -0.75 -4.46 9.12
N ILE A 83 -1.03 -4.06 7.88
CA ILE A 83 -1.28 -2.67 7.54
C ILE A 83 -2.44 -2.12 8.36
N GLN A 84 -3.59 -2.79 8.37
CA GLN A 84 -4.76 -2.32 9.12
C GLN A 84 -4.44 -2.12 10.61
N ILE A 85 -3.79 -3.09 11.26
CA ILE A 85 -3.43 -3.01 12.68
C ILE A 85 -2.49 -1.82 12.94
N THR A 86 -1.45 -1.64 12.13
CA THR A 86 -0.49 -0.54 12.32
C THR A 86 -1.15 0.83 12.17
N PHE A 87 -2.09 0.98 11.23
CA PHE A 87 -2.89 2.20 11.09
C PHE A 87 -3.85 2.43 12.25
N TRP A 88 -4.56 1.40 12.71
CA TRP A 88 -5.46 1.51 13.87
C TRP A 88 -4.72 1.91 15.14
N LEU A 89 -3.55 1.30 15.40
CA LEU A 89 -2.71 1.67 16.54
C LEU A 89 -2.22 3.12 16.45
N SER A 90 -1.82 3.56 15.25
CA SER A 90 -1.44 4.95 15.03
C SER A 90 -2.62 5.91 15.26
N LEU A 91 -3.83 5.56 14.80
CA LEU A 91 -5.02 6.38 15.01
C LEU A 91 -5.34 6.53 16.51
N LEU A 92 -5.31 5.42 17.26
CA LEU A 92 -5.54 5.44 18.71
C LEU A 92 -4.50 6.29 19.45
N MET A 93 -3.24 6.25 19.01
CA MET A 93 -2.17 7.09 19.54
C MET A 93 -2.42 8.57 19.25
N ILE A 94 -2.78 8.94 18.02
CA ILE A 94 -3.11 10.33 17.67
C ILE A 94 -4.29 10.83 18.51
N MET A 95 -5.33 10.01 18.66
CA MET A 95 -6.51 10.35 19.48
C MET A 95 -6.14 10.57 20.95
N SER A 96 -5.30 9.70 21.53
CA SER A 96 -4.87 9.87 22.92
C SER A 96 -4.00 11.13 23.10
N LEU A 97 -3.08 11.43 22.18
CA LEU A 97 -2.30 12.67 22.20
C LEU A 97 -3.19 13.91 22.11
N LEU A 98 -4.23 13.86 21.27
CA LEU A 98 -5.19 14.95 21.11
C LEU A 98 -6.00 15.17 22.39
N ILE A 99 -6.48 14.10 23.03
CA ILE A 99 -7.19 14.18 24.32
C ILE A 99 -6.30 14.83 25.39
N ILE A 100 -5.03 14.42 25.50
CA ILE A 100 -4.09 15.00 26.47
C ILE A 100 -3.85 16.50 26.16
N ALA A 101 -3.66 16.85 24.88
CA ALA A 101 -3.46 18.24 24.47
C ALA A 101 -4.67 19.13 24.80
N VAL A 102 -5.89 18.64 24.53
CA VAL A 102 -7.14 19.33 24.84
C VAL A 102 -7.33 19.48 26.35
N ALA A 103 -7.15 18.42 27.12
CA ALA A 103 -7.27 18.46 28.58
C ALA A 103 -6.27 19.41 29.24
N ARG A 104 -5.04 19.53 28.69
CA ARG A 104 -4.08 20.56 29.10
C ARG A 104 -4.53 21.97 28.71
N GLY A 105 -5.04 22.16 27.50
CA GLY A 105 -5.55 23.46 27.03
C GLY A 105 -6.68 24.01 27.91
N PHE A 106 -7.51 23.13 28.46
CA PHE A 106 -8.55 23.47 29.45
C PHE A 106 -8.04 23.60 30.89
N GLY A 107 -6.75 23.40 31.14
CA GLY A 107 -6.14 23.53 32.46
C GLY A 107 -6.37 22.35 33.42
N GLN A 108 -6.97 21.25 32.96
CA GLN A 108 -7.25 20.09 33.82
C GLN A 108 -6.00 19.25 34.16
N LEU A 109 -4.93 19.39 33.37
CA LEU A 109 -3.68 18.62 33.51
C LEU A 109 -2.46 19.51 33.82
N GLN A 110 -2.63 20.56 34.63
CA GLN A 110 -1.56 21.52 34.96
C GLN A 110 -0.62 21.06 36.10
N THR A 111 -0.87 19.90 36.70
CA THR A 111 -0.05 19.37 37.80
C THR A 111 0.05 17.84 37.73
N GLY A 112 1.22 17.28 38.05
CA GLY A 112 1.44 15.83 38.17
C GLY A 112 2.31 15.23 37.05
N ALA A 113 2.50 13.91 37.09
CA ALA A 113 3.46 13.20 36.24
C ALA A 113 3.23 13.36 34.73
N VAL A 114 1.98 13.56 34.30
CA VAL A 114 1.61 13.80 32.89
C VAL A 114 2.05 15.20 32.44
N ASP A 115 1.97 16.19 33.32
CA ASP A 115 2.42 17.56 33.02
C ASP A 115 3.94 17.62 32.89
N GLU A 116 4.64 17.01 33.85
CA GLU A 116 6.11 16.96 33.92
C GLU A 116 6.75 16.23 32.73
N ASN A 117 6.10 15.16 32.24
CA ASN A 117 6.62 14.35 31.15
C ASN A 117 5.97 14.65 29.80
N TYR A 118 5.12 15.68 29.70
CA TYR A 118 4.33 15.96 28.50
C TYR A 118 5.18 16.11 27.24
N SER A 119 6.32 16.80 27.33
CA SER A 119 7.24 16.99 26.20
C SER A 119 7.80 15.66 25.68
N LYS A 120 8.12 14.73 26.58
CA LYS A 120 8.57 13.36 26.23
C LYS A 120 7.42 12.54 25.64
N ILE A 121 6.22 12.63 26.24
CA ILE A 121 5.03 11.92 25.76
C ILE A 121 4.69 12.37 24.33
N GLN A 122 4.70 13.68 24.06
CA GLN A 122 4.49 14.19 22.71
C GLN A 122 5.59 13.75 21.75
N PHE A 123 6.86 13.88 22.13
CA PHE A 123 7.97 13.51 21.26
C PHE A 123 7.91 12.03 20.86
N TRP A 124 7.80 11.13 21.83
CA TRP A 124 7.71 9.69 21.58
C TRP A 124 6.39 9.29 20.92
N GLY A 125 5.29 9.93 21.30
CA GLY A 125 3.98 9.67 20.73
C GLY A 125 3.94 9.98 19.23
N TRP A 126 4.41 11.17 18.83
CA TRP A 126 4.47 11.54 17.42
C TRP A 126 5.44 10.66 16.62
N ASN A 127 6.62 10.36 17.17
CA ASN A 127 7.56 9.43 16.53
C ASN A 127 6.93 8.05 16.32
N ALA A 128 6.20 7.52 17.31
CA ALA A 128 5.52 6.24 17.20
C ALA A 128 4.39 6.27 16.16
N CYS A 129 3.62 7.36 16.08
CA CYS A 129 2.58 7.54 15.06
C CYS A 129 3.14 7.57 13.63
N VAL A 130 4.37 8.05 13.44
CA VAL A 130 5.04 8.01 12.14
C VAL A 130 5.64 6.63 11.88
N ALA A 131 6.34 6.07 12.87
CA ALA A 131 7.08 4.83 12.72
C ALA A 131 6.18 3.61 12.49
N LEU A 132 5.06 3.49 13.22
CA LEU A 132 4.16 2.33 13.14
C LEU A 132 3.59 2.10 11.72
N PRO A 133 2.91 3.08 11.10
CA PRO A 133 2.43 2.92 9.72
C PRO A 133 3.56 2.77 8.70
N SER A 134 4.70 3.45 8.91
CA SER A 134 5.86 3.34 8.01
C SER A 134 6.39 1.91 7.99
N LEU A 135 6.52 1.28 9.16
CA LEU A 135 6.89 -0.13 9.27
C LEU A 135 5.84 -1.03 8.62
N GLY A 136 4.54 -0.75 8.82
CA GLY A 136 3.46 -1.51 8.17
C GLY A 136 3.55 -1.48 6.64
N VAL A 137 3.78 -0.31 6.05
CA VAL A 137 3.92 -0.12 4.59
C VAL A 137 5.17 -0.83 4.04
N ILE A 138 6.29 -0.78 4.78
CA ILE A 138 7.53 -1.49 4.40
C ILE A 138 7.35 -3.00 4.49
N ILE A 139 6.79 -3.51 5.58
CA ILE A 139 6.54 -4.94 5.78
C ILE A 139 5.60 -5.47 4.70
N TYR A 140 4.54 -4.71 4.36
CA TYR A 140 3.66 -5.06 3.25
C TYR A 140 4.44 -5.23 1.96
N ALA A 141 5.29 -4.26 1.59
CA ALA A 141 6.10 -4.35 0.39
C ALA A 141 7.04 -5.56 0.39
N LEU A 142 7.64 -5.89 1.54
CA LEU A 142 8.50 -7.07 1.66
C LEU A 142 7.72 -8.37 1.46
N ILE A 143 6.50 -8.47 2.01
CA ILE A 143 5.65 -9.65 1.82
C ILE A 143 5.22 -9.75 0.35
N THR A 144 4.83 -8.65 -0.29
CA THR A 144 4.39 -8.69 -1.69
C THR A 144 5.52 -9.01 -2.67
N PHE A 145 6.76 -8.55 -2.41
CA PHE A 145 7.92 -8.96 -3.20
C PHE A 145 8.33 -10.43 -3.00
N SER A 146 7.82 -11.11 -1.96
CA SER A 146 8.03 -12.54 -1.75
C SER A 146 7.04 -13.42 -2.52
N PHE A 147 6.25 -12.84 -3.43
CA PHE A 147 5.27 -13.55 -4.22
C PHE A 147 5.97 -14.39 -5.27
N ASP A 148 5.55 -15.65 -5.36
CA ASP A 148 5.95 -16.50 -6.46
C ASP A 148 5.10 -16.13 -7.69
N THR A 149 5.68 -15.32 -8.57
CA THR A 149 5.00 -14.78 -9.75
C THR A 149 4.98 -15.76 -10.91
N ASP A 150 5.88 -16.74 -10.89
CA ASP A 150 6.08 -17.71 -11.98
C ASP A 150 4.96 -18.74 -12.03
N VAL A 151 4.26 -18.94 -10.90
CA VAL A 151 3.15 -19.89 -10.76
C VAL A 151 1.81 -19.32 -11.24
N LEU A 152 1.66 -18.00 -11.26
CA LEU A 152 0.36 -17.34 -11.51
C LEU A 152 0.02 -17.18 -12.99
N PHE A 153 1.04 -16.97 -13.82
CA PHE A 153 0.91 -16.87 -15.27
C PHE A 153 2.17 -17.49 -15.88
N GLU A 154 2.02 -18.55 -16.66
CA GLU A 154 3.15 -19.20 -17.34
C GLU A 154 3.78 -18.23 -18.36
N GLY A 155 4.72 -17.38 -17.93
CA GLY A 155 5.41 -16.42 -18.80
C GLY A 155 5.87 -15.13 -18.11
N GLU A 156 6.40 -14.19 -18.90
CA GLU A 156 6.86 -12.89 -18.40
C GLU A 156 5.67 -11.97 -18.08
N GLY A 157 5.35 -11.83 -16.79
CA GLY A 157 4.38 -10.87 -16.27
C GLY A 157 5.05 -9.67 -15.61
N SER A 158 4.42 -8.50 -15.65
CA SER A 158 4.85 -7.33 -14.87
C SER A 158 4.11 -7.31 -13.54
N PHE A 159 4.85 -7.37 -12.44
CA PHE A 159 4.29 -7.35 -11.09
C PHE A 159 4.92 -6.25 -10.25
N GLY A 160 4.13 -5.66 -9.35
CA GLY A 160 4.65 -4.64 -8.45
C GLY A 160 3.62 -4.04 -7.52
N LEU A 161 4.11 -3.09 -6.73
CA LEU A 161 3.28 -2.32 -5.79
C LEU A 161 2.26 -1.49 -6.55
N GLY A 162 1.01 -1.60 -6.12
CA GLY A 162 -0.11 -0.89 -6.74
C GLY A 162 -0.14 0.60 -6.38
N SER A 163 -1.02 1.34 -7.04
CA SER A 163 -1.11 2.80 -6.87
C SER A 163 -1.43 3.23 -5.43
N THR A 164 -2.25 2.44 -4.73
CA THR A 164 -2.65 2.74 -3.34
C THR A 164 -1.46 2.68 -2.40
N TRP A 165 -0.55 1.73 -2.60
CA TRP A 165 0.67 1.62 -1.79
C TRP A 165 1.54 2.86 -1.95
N TRP A 166 1.78 3.30 -3.19
CA TRP A 166 2.58 4.50 -3.47
C TRP A 166 1.96 5.77 -2.89
N MET A 167 0.64 5.94 -3.07
CA MET A 167 -0.09 7.05 -2.48
C MET A 167 0.05 7.06 -0.96
N MET A 168 -0.07 5.90 -0.32
CA MET A 168 0.09 5.79 1.13
C MET A 168 1.51 6.12 1.59
N PHE A 169 2.52 5.62 0.87
CA PHE A 169 3.91 5.92 1.14
C PHE A 169 4.17 7.44 1.07
N PHE A 170 3.71 8.12 0.02
CA PHE A 170 3.88 9.58 -0.10
C PHE A 170 3.13 10.34 0.99
N MET A 171 1.90 9.94 1.34
CA MET A 171 1.18 10.56 2.44
C MET A 171 1.91 10.38 3.79
N LEU A 172 2.50 9.23 4.05
CA LEU A 172 3.31 9.00 5.25
C LEU A 172 4.56 9.86 5.28
N VAL A 173 5.25 10.02 4.14
CA VAL A 173 6.41 10.92 4.03
C VAL A 173 5.99 12.37 4.31
N ILE A 174 4.87 12.83 3.75
CA ILE A 174 4.34 14.18 4.00
C ILE A 174 3.97 14.35 5.48
N PHE A 175 3.31 13.36 6.07
CA PHE A 175 2.93 13.38 7.48
C PHE A 175 4.16 13.43 8.40
N ALA A 176 5.18 12.60 8.14
CA ALA A 176 6.44 12.63 8.85
C ALA A 176 7.15 13.99 8.72
N ALA A 177 7.17 14.56 7.51
CA ALA A 177 7.75 15.88 7.25
C ALA A 177 6.99 16.99 8.00
N SER A 178 5.67 16.89 8.12
CA SER A 178 4.84 17.84 8.86
C SER A 178 5.14 17.83 10.36
N ILE A 179 5.23 16.64 10.97
CA ILE A 179 5.59 16.48 12.38
C ILE A 179 7.03 16.97 12.64
N HIS A 180 7.96 16.64 11.75
CA HIS A 180 9.38 16.97 11.87
C HIS A 180 9.79 18.22 11.08
N ASN A 181 8.86 19.17 10.86
CA ASN A 181 9.06 20.33 10.00
C ASN A 181 10.32 21.15 10.36
N SER A 182 10.65 21.26 11.66
CA SER A 182 11.87 21.95 12.11
C SER A 182 13.15 21.29 11.60
N ILE A 183 13.18 19.96 11.45
CA ILE A 183 14.31 19.20 10.92
C ILE A 183 14.32 19.31 9.39
N VAL A 184 13.15 19.20 8.74
CA VAL A 184 13.01 19.36 7.28
C VAL A 184 13.51 20.73 6.82
N LYS A 185 13.12 21.81 7.51
CA LYS A 185 13.58 23.17 7.21
C LYS A 185 15.11 23.28 7.22
N LYS A 186 15.76 22.71 8.24
CA LYS A 186 17.24 22.70 8.32
C LYS A 186 17.88 21.95 7.15
N MET A 187 17.30 20.82 6.74
CA MET A 187 17.82 20.07 5.57
C MET A 187 17.68 20.88 4.28
N VAL A 188 16.55 21.57 4.08
CA VAL A 188 16.32 22.44 2.92
C VAL A 188 17.31 23.61 2.91
N GLU A 189 17.55 24.25 4.05
CA GLU A 189 18.53 25.33 4.18
C GLU A 189 19.95 24.85 3.85
N LEU A 190 20.34 23.67 4.35
CA LEU A 190 21.64 23.05 4.02
C LEU A 190 21.76 22.70 2.54
N ALA A 191 20.70 22.15 1.94
CA ALA A 191 20.69 21.82 0.52
C ALA A 191 20.81 23.08 -0.35
N LYS A 192 20.10 24.15 0.02
CA LYS A 192 20.17 25.45 -0.65
C LYS A 192 21.58 26.04 -0.57
N ALA A 193 22.19 26.04 0.62
CA ALA A 193 23.56 26.52 0.81
C ALA A 193 24.59 25.74 -0.04
N LYS A 194 24.37 24.44 -0.24
CA LYS A 194 25.22 23.60 -1.10
C LYS A 194 25.04 23.86 -2.60
N MET A 195 23.85 24.29 -3.03
CA MET A 195 23.59 24.65 -4.42
C MET A 195 24.11 26.04 -4.78
N GLU A 196 24.17 26.97 -3.82
CA GLU A 196 24.73 28.32 -4.02
C GLU A 196 26.28 28.35 -4.01
N THR A 197 26.92 27.24 -3.63
CA THR A 197 28.39 27.09 -3.59
C THR A 197 28.96 26.28 -4.76
N ASN A 198 28.11 25.79 -5.68
CA ASN A 198 28.48 25.19 -6.96
C ASN A 198 28.12 26.13 -8.12
#